data_AF-A0A937T465-F1
#
_entry.id   AF-A0A937T465-F1
#
_cell.length_a   1.000
_cell.length_b   1.000
_cell.length_c   1.000
_cell.angle_alpha   90.00
_cell.angle_beta   90.00
_cell.angle_gamma   90.00
#
_symmetry.space_group_name_H-M   'P 1'
#
loop_
_entity.id
_entity.type
_entity.pdbx_description
1 polymer ?
#
loop_
_entity_poly.entity_id
_entity_poly.type
_entity_poly.pdbx_seq_one_letter_code
_entity_poly.pdbx_strand_id
1 'polypeptide(L)'
;MDLHHNLFYSYRGPNTDDRDRERQLENNITKALVNTLRLGGETVWRPFLAEFGVTDARDAAFLLQRRDLASGGAAQRRCRVLLGIATHPSQWSPTENAMEAYESIPDAWIYGDGFAVLVESKVSGDFSDEQMQGHLARLQSTGHSRPAVVLKTWREVHRFFHQLSSGLTSAPALLVQQFIQFLEYSDVSGFNGFRCEHFDYFLSHDDHDARLWGRGQMTDFAERVQKQLCKSIPFYSSYDVGTLKQSNSYCWVAFGPADGKYRKLSHQTISISSDGLRVFINSELKSATDRIKAVLSQSAHALRAVLQDLHAYQPFELVLQERKQVQASLYENTPKMRLHSSLLADESVGGMAWMAFAETVQRIPLPYLCLTRRIPPRELLDLPADDASAAVRIVVEMFEQNHAVVELLNGTAA
;
A
#
# COMPACT_ATOMS: atom_id res chain seq x y z
N MET A 1 -15.75 -2.77 8.85
CA MET A 1 -15.35 -3.91 9.73
C MET A 1 -14.81 -3.35 11.03
N ASP A 2 -15.23 -3.89 12.18
CA ASP A 2 -14.67 -3.52 13.49
C ASP A 2 -13.50 -4.46 13.83
N LEU A 3 -12.31 -3.89 13.96
CA LEU A 3 -11.11 -4.65 14.26
C LEU A 3 -11.15 -5.30 15.65
N HIS A 4 -11.89 -4.69 16.59
CA HIS A 4 -12.01 -5.22 17.94
C HIS A 4 -12.78 -6.54 17.96
N HIS A 5 -13.45 -6.91 16.87
CA HIS A 5 -14.05 -8.23 16.68
C HIS A 5 -13.08 -9.27 16.09
N ASN A 6 -11.88 -8.88 15.67
CA ASN A 6 -10.93 -9.82 15.08
C ASN A 6 -10.28 -10.71 16.15
N LEU A 7 -10.34 -12.04 15.94
CA LEU A 7 -9.85 -13.03 16.93
C LEU A 7 -8.34 -12.97 17.20
N PHE A 8 -7.58 -12.44 16.26
CA PHE A 8 -6.13 -12.30 16.35
C PHE A 8 -5.69 -10.90 16.78
N TYR A 9 -6.62 -9.94 16.77
CA TYR A 9 -6.33 -8.60 17.23
C TYR A 9 -6.17 -8.59 18.76
N SER A 10 -5.12 -7.91 19.21
CA SER A 10 -4.86 -7.69 20.63
C SER A 10 -4.44 -6.24 20.82
N TYR A 11 -5.06 -5.55 21.78
CA TYR A 11 -4.68 -4.18 22.13
C TYR A 11 -3.21 -4.10 22.49
N ARG A 12 -2.54 -3.11 21.89
CA ARG A 12 -1.15 -2.78 22.22
C ARG A 12 -1.15 -1.80 23.40
N GLY A 13 -0.22 -2.00 24.35
CA GLY A 13 -0.06 -1.06 25.47
C GLY A 13 0.39 0.34 24.98
N PRO A 14 0.02 1.42 25.68
CA PRO A 14 0.15 2.78 25.16
C PRO A 14 1.58 3.35 24.96
N ASN A 15 2.65 2.62 25.30
CA ASN A 15 4.02 3.16 25.35
C ASN A 15 5.12 2.20 24.83
N THR A 16 4.86 1.43 23.78
CA THR A 16 5.92 0.64 23.14
C THR A 16 6.71 1.50 22.15
N ASP A 17 8.04 1.41 22.21
CA ASP A 17 8.94 1.93 21.17
C ASP A 17 8.60 1.28 19.82
N ASP A 18 8.89 1.92 18.70
CA ASP A 18 8.55 1.44 17.36
C ASP A 18 9.19 0.07 17.07
N ARG A 19 10.40 -0.18 17.58
CA ARG A 19 11.05 -1.51 17.49
C ARG A 19 10.29 -2.60 18.26
N ASP A 20 9.80 -2.27 19.45
CA ASP A 20 9.00 -3.20 20.25
C ASP A 20 7.64 -3.45 19.58
N ARG A 21 7.06 -2.44 18.92
CA ARG A 21 5.83 -2.59 18.14
C ARG A 21 6.01 -3.54 16.98
N GLU A 22 7.07 -3.37 16.20
CA GLU A 22 7.39 -4.27 15.08
C GLU A 22 7.59 -5.70 15.58
N ARG A 23 8.39 -5.90 16.64
CA ARG A 23 8.61 -7.22 17.23
C ARG A 23 7.33 -7.86 17.79
N GLN A 24 6.45 -7.08 18.41
CA GLN A 24 5.17 -7.58 18.88
C GLN A 24 4.26 -7.98 17.72
N LEU A 25 4.24 -7.17 16.66
CA LEU A 25 3.47 -7.47 15.45
C LEU A 25 3.98 -8.76 14.78
N GLU A 26 5.29 -8.91 14.64
CA GLU A 26 5.93 -10.13 14.13
C GLU A 26 5.48 -11.39 14.90
N ASN A 27 5.62 -11.36 16.23
CA ASN A 27 5.19 -12.45 17.09
C ASN A 27 3.68 -12.73 16.99
N ASN A 28 2.85 -11.69 16.93
CA ASN A 28 1.41 -11.82 16.86
C ASN A 28 0.96 -12.40 15.52
N ILE A 29 1.57 -11.98 14.41
CA ILE A 29 1.26 -12.52 13.09
C ILE A 29 1.68 -13.99 13.00
N THR A 30 2.87 -14.35 13.49
CA THR A 30 3.30 -15.76 13.46
C THR A 30 2.46 -16.63 14.38
N LYS A 31 2.08 -16.12 15.55
CA LYS A 31 1.10 -16.79 16.43
C LYS A 31 -0.26 -16.95 15.74
N ALA A 32 -0.75 -15.94 15.03
CA ALA A 32 -2.01 -15.99 14.29
C ALA A 32 -1.96 -17.03 13.18
N LEU A 33 -0.87 -17.09 12.41
CA LEU A 33 -0.63 -18.13 11.39
C LEU A 33 -0.68 -19.52 12.03
N VAL A 34 0.11 -19.76 13.07
CA VAL A 34 0.17 -21.06 13.75
C VAL A 34 -1.18 -21.47 14.34
N ASN A 35 -1.91 -20.54 14.96
CA ASN A 35 -3.24 -20.81 15.49
C ASN A 35 -4.24 -21.13 14.36
N THR A 36 -4.17 -20.44 13.23
CA THR A 36 -5.01 -20.70 12.05
C THR A 36 -4.77 -22.10 11.51
N LEU A 37 -3.51 -22.50 11.36
CA LEU A 37 -3.15 -23.84 10.90
C LEU A 37 -3.57 -24.93 11.89
N ARG A 38 -3.31 -24.72 13.19
CA ARG A 38 -3.62 -25.69 14.24
C ARG A 38 -5.12 -25.89 14.44
N LEU A 39 -5.86 -24.79 14.57
CA LEU A 39 -7.29 -24.81 14.88
C LEU A 39 -8.15 -25.03 13.63
N GLY A 40 -7.65 -24.65 12.45
CA GLY A 40 -8.30 -24.92 11.17
C GLY A 40 -8.31 -26.40 10.77
N GLY A 41 -7.49 -27.23 11.42
CA GLY A 41 -7.43 -28.68 11.17
C GLY A 41 -6.81 -29.05 9.83
N GLU A 42 -6.95 -30.32 9.46
CA GLU A 42 -6.26 -30.89 8.28
C GLU A 42 -6.62 -30.21 6.96
N THR A 43 -7.85 -29.70 6.84
CA THR A 43 -8.32 -28.96 5.67
C THR A 43 -7.57 -27.65 5.44
N VAL A 44 -6.87 -27.14 6.45
CA VAL A 44 -6.10 -25.90 6.38
C VAL A 44 -4.60 -26.18 6.35
N TRP A 45 -4.08 -26.96 7.30
CA TRP A 45 -2.64 -27.15 7.39
C TRP A 45 -2.08 -28.08 6.30
N ARG A 46 -2.83 -29.08 5.79
CA ARG A 46 -2.32 -29.96 4.72
C ARG A 46 -2.06 -29.19 3.43
N PRO A 47 -3.02 -28.39 2.90
CA PRO A 47 -2.76 -27.59 1.71
C PRO A 47 -1.62 -26.59 1.92
N PHE A 48 -1.52 -25.98 3.10
CA PHE A 48 -0.43 -25.04 3.41
C PHE A 48 0.94 -25.71 3.39
N LEU A 49 1.07 -26.90 3.98
CA LEU A 49 2.32 -27.67 3.94
C LEU A 49 2.67 -28.17 2.53
N ALA A 50 1.66 -28.50 1.72
CA ALA A 50 1.85 -28.92 0.34
C ALA A 50 2.44 -27.81 -0.55
N GLU A 51 2.11 -26.54 -0.30
CA GLU A 51 2.72 -25.37 -0.99
C GLU A 51 4.25 -25.32 -0.86
N PHE A 52 4.82 -25.97 0.15
CA PHE A 52 6.26 -26.00 0.43
C PHE A 52 6.88 -27.39 0.19
N GLY A 53 6.19 -28.26 -0.54
CA GLY A 53 6.68 -29.59 -0.91
C GLY A 53 6.52 -30.66 0.17
N VAL A 54 5.74 -30.40 1.23
CA VAL A 54 5.45 -31.40 2.27
C VAL A 54 4.07 -32.04 2.01
N THR A 55 4.02 -32.96 1.05
CA THR A 55 2.76 -33.54 0.53
C THR A 55 2.17 -34.67 1.37
N ASP A 56 3.01 -35.45 2.06
CA ASP A 56 2.59 -36.64 2.81
C ASP A 56 2.49 -36.41 4.33
N ALA A 57 2.29 -35.16 4.76
CA ALA A 57 2.27 -34.80 6.17
C ALA A 57 1.15 -35.51 6.95
N ARG A 58 1.48 -36.03 8.13
CA ARG A 58 0.56 -36.67 9.08
C ARG A 58 0.86 -36.21 10.50
N ASP A 59 -0.16 -36.21 11.35
CA ASP A 59 -0.05 -35.92 12.79
C ASP A 59 0.69 -34.61 13.10
N ALA A 60 0.32 -33.55 12.39
CA ALA A 60 0.96 -32.24 12.52
C ALA A 60 0.77 -31.64 13.92
N ALA A 61 1.88 -31.22 14.52
CA ALA A 61 1.98 -30.50 15.76
C ALA A 61 2.65 -29.15 15.55
N PHE A 62 2.34 -28.21 16.43
CA PHE A 62 2.68 -26.80 16.27
C PHE A 62 3.26 -26.25 17.56
N LEU A 63 4.40 -25.57 17.47
CA LEU A 63 5.07 -24.93 18.60
C LEU A 63 5.47 -23.51 18.24
N LEU A 64 5.37 -22.61 19.20
CA LEU A 64 5.83 -21.23 19.09
C LEU A 64 7.10 -21.06 19.92
N GLN A 65 8.07 -20.31 19.39
CA GLN A 65 9.25 -19.84 20.11
C GLN A 65 9.98 -20.93 20.91
N ARG A 66 10.19 -22.08 20.28
CA ARG A 66 10.99 -23.18 20.85
C ARG A 66 12.31 -23.32 20.12
N ARG A 67 13.40 -23.42 20.87
CA ARG A 67 14.74 -23.62 20.31
C ARG A 67 14.82 -24.92 19.49
N ASP A 68 14.35 -26.01 20.06
CA ASP A 68 14.46 -27.37 19.50
C ASP A 68 13.16 -28.18 19.67
N LEU A 69 13.04 -29.27 18.90
CA LEU A 69 11.96 -30.26 19.02
C LEU A 69 12.28 -31.30 20.10
N ALA A 70 11.31 -31.60 20.96
CA ALA A 70 11.51 -32.49 22.11
C ALA A 70 11.76 -33.97 21.78
N SER A 71 11.36 -34.45 20.58
CA SER A 71 11.42 -35.87 20.22
C SER A 71 11.96 -36.08 18.81
N GLY A 72 13.07 -36.82 18.69
CA GLY A 72 13.72 -37.17 17.42
C GLY A 72 14.50 -36.04 16.75
N GLY A 73 14.46 -34.80 17.24
CA GLY A 73 15.12 -33.65 16.61
C GLY A 73 14.57 -33.33 15.21
N ALA A 74 14.73 -32.08 14.77
CA ALA A 74 14.30 -31.70 13.41
C ALA A 74 15.21 -32.33 12.33
N ALA A 75 16.49 -32.51 12.66
CA ALA A 75 17.53 -33.08 11.82
C ALA A 75 17.25 -34.53 11.35
N GLN A 76 16.52 -35.34 12.14
CA GLN A 76 16.23 -36.74 11.79
C GLN A 76 14.97 -36.91 10.92
N ARG A 77 14.27 -35.81 10.61
CA ARG A 77 13.06 -35.86 9.77
C ARG A 77 13.46 -36.00 8.31
N ARG A 78 12.68 -36.78 7.54
CA ARG A 78 12.92 -37.01 6.10
C ARG A 78 12.74 -35.72 5.30
N CYS A 79 11.62 -35.02 5.52
CA CYS A 79 11.31 -33.74 4.88
C CYS A 79 11.61 -32.60 5.85
N ARG A 80 12.47 -31.66 5.45
CA ARG A 80 12.93 -30.56 6.31
C ARG A 80 12.91 -29.27 5.53
N VAL A 81 12.23 -28.28 6.08
CA VAL A 81 12.02 -26.99 5.43
C VAL A 81 12.37 -25.85 6.39
N LEU A 82 13.20 -24.92 5.92
CA LEU A 82 13.33 -23.59 6.50
C LEU A 82 12.39 -22.66 5.73
N LEU A 83 11.32 -22.20 6.37
CA LEU A 83 10.33 -21.29 5.81
C LEU A 83 10.59 -19.88 6.33
N GLY A 84 11.07 -18.99 5.47
CA GLY A 84 11.16 -17.55 5.74
C GLY A 84 9.95 -16.82 5.19
N ILE A 85 9.27 -15.99 6.00
CA ILE A 85 8.14 -15.15 5.56
C ILE A 85 8.43 -13.66 5.83
N ALA A 86 8.51 -12.82 4.81
CA ALA A 86 8.79 -11.38 4.93
C ALA A 86 7.73 -10.49 4.27
N THR A 87 7.75 -9.17 4.46
CA THR A 87 6.83 -8.25 3.75
C THR A 87 7.23 -8.00 2.30
N HIS A 88 8.50 -8.22 1.94
CA HIS A 88 9.04 -8.08 0.60
C HIS A 88 9.81 -9.33 0.19
N PRO A 89 10.05 -9.55 -1.12
CA PRO A 89 10.91 -10.64 -1.57
C PRO A 89 12.31 -10.49 -0.98
N SER A 90 12.69 -11.46 -0.16
CA SER A 90 14.01 -11.53 0.47
C SER A 90 15.08 -11.86 -0.57
N GLN A 91 16.27 -11.28 -0.39
CA GLN A 91 17.46 -11.64 -1.17
C GLN A 91 18.36 -12.65 -0.45
N TRP A 92 17.94 -13.10 0.74
CA TRP A 92 18.70 -14.05 1.52
C TRP A 92 18.97 -15.34 0.74
N SER A 93 20.19 -15.84 0.86
CA SER A 93 20.56 -17.13 0.28
C SER A 93 21.44 -17.92 1.24
N PRO A 94 21.31 -19.25 1.27
CA PRO A 94 22.14 -20.09 2.11
C PRO A 94 23.61 -20.00 1.66
N THR A 95 24.53 -19.79 2.61
CA THR A 95 25.97 -19.79 2.37
C THR A 95 26.55 -21.16 2.70
N GLU A 96 27.63 -21.55 2.01
CA GLU A 96 28.27 -22.86 2.24
C GLU A 96 29.04 -22.92 3.56
N ASN A 97 29.44 -21.76 4.09
CA ASN A 97 30.14 -21.65 5.36
C ASN A 97 29.12 -21.58 6.49
N ALA A 98 28.81 -22.73 7.09
CA ALA A 98 28.07 -22.80 8.33
C ALA A 98 28.82 -22.00 9.40
N MET A 99 28.33 -20.79 9.72
CA MET A 99 28.81 -20.09 10.91
C MET A 99 28.45 -20.91 12.15
N GLU A 100 29.39 -20.99 13.08
CA GLU A 100 29.20 -21.65 14.37
C GLU A 100 27.92 -21.12 15.06
N ALA A 101 27.29 -22.03 15.81
CA ALA A 101 25.96 -21.94 16.41
C ALA A 101 25.51 -20.53 16.84
N TYR A 102 24.87 -19.78 15.93
CA TYR A 102 24.11 -18.60 16.30
C TYR A 102 22.89 -19.03 17.14
N GLU A 103 22.84 -18.57 18.39
CA GLU A 103 21.76 -18.92 19.32
C GLU A 103 20.54 -18.00 19.13
N SER A 104 19.80 -18.21 18.03
CA SER A 104 18.47 -17.62 17.83
C SER A 104 17.34 -18.57 18.21
N ILE A 105 16.17 -18.07 18.59
CA ILE A 105 14.97 -18.91 18.76
C ILE A 105 14.10 -18.68 17.52
N PRO A 106 13.71 -19.73 16.78
CA PRO A 106 12.82 -19.56 15.63
C PRO A 106 11.43 -19.15 16.10
N ASP A 107 10.70 -18.42 15.27
CA ASP A 107 9.36 -17.96 15.62
C ASP A 107 8.38 -19.11 15.82
N ALA A 108 8.45 -20.14 14.97
CA ALA A 108 7.60 -21.32 15.10
C ALA A 108 8.21 -22.62 14.52
N TRP A 109 7.58 -23.72 14.91
CA TRP A 109 7.77 -25.04 14.32
C TRP A 109 6.44 -25.65 13.91
N ILE A 110 6.42 -26.31 12.75
CA ILE A 110 5.36 -27.21 12.30
C ILE A 110 6.02 -28.56 12.01
N TYR A 111 5.61 -29.62 12.68
CA TYR A 111 6.28 -30.92 12.54
C TYR A 111 5.30 -32.07 12.70
N GLY A 112 5.67 -33.25 12.21
CA GLY A 112 4.85 -34.44 12.32
C GLY A 112 5.65 -35.67 11.94
N ASP A 113 4.95 -36.76 11.57
CA ASP A 113 5.65 -37.97 11.16
C ASP A 113 6.42 -37.72 9.85
N GLY A 114 7.74 -37.94 9.89
CA GLY A 114 8.62 -37.76 8.75
C GLY A 114 8.90 -36.32 8.28
N PHE A 115 8.37 -35.26 8.92
CA PHE A 115 8.65 -33.87 8.51
C PHE A 115 8.89 -32.87 9.65
N ALA A 116 9.65 -31.81 9.36
CA ALA A 116 9.77 -30.60 10.18
C ALA A 116 9.92 -29.34 9.31
N VAL A 117 9.15 -28.31 9.65
CA VAL A 117 9.21 -26.97 9.09
C VAL A 117 9.57 -26.01 10.22
N LEU A 118 10.72 -25.34 10.09
CA LEU A 118 11.12 -24.24 10.95
C LEU A 118 10.66 -22.94 10.28
N VAL A 119 9.89 -22.12 11.00
CA VAL A 119 9.34 -20.86 10.48
C VAL A 119 10.08 -19.69 11.12
N GLU A 120 10.57 -18.79 10.29
CA GLU A 120 11.10 -17.48 10.66
C GLU A 120 10.32 -16.41 9.89
N SER A 121 9.95 -15.34 10.57
CA SER A 121 9.11 -14.29 10.01
C SER A 121 9.68 -12.90 10.24
N LYS A 122 9.39 -11.99 9.31
CA LYS A 122 9.73 -10.57 9.39
C LYS A 122 8.56 -9.72 8.95
N VAL A 123 8.27 -8.67 9.72
CA VAL A 123 7.28 -7.63 9.34
C VAL A 123 7.97 -6.38 8.79
N SER A 124 9.25 -6.22 9.08
CA SER A 124 10.12 -5.16 8.59
C SER A 124 11.53 -5.72 8.31
N GLY A 125 12.23 -5.14 7.34
CA GLY A 125 13.59 -5.57 6.98
C GLY A 125 13.68 -6.96 6.33
N ASP A 126 14.91 -7.35 5.98
CA ASP A 126 15.23 -8.69 5.48
C ASP A 126 15.73 -9.58 6.64
N PHE A 127 15.87 -10.89 6.39
CA PHE A 127 16.38 -11.82 7.38
C PHE A 127 17.87 -11.60 7.69
N SER A 128 18.27 -11.77 8.95
CA SER A 128 19.70 -11.81 9.33
C SER A 128 20.35 -13.08 8.79
N ASP A 129 21.52 -12.93 8.18
CA ASP A 129 22.32 -14.04 7.68
C ASP A 129 22.65 -15.02 8.81
N GLU A 130 23.14 -14.52 9.94
CA GLU A 130 23.52 -15.35 11.09
C GLU A 130 22.32 -16.12 11.65
N GLN A 131 21.17 -15.45 11.76
CA GLN A 131 19.94 -16.06 12.25
C GLN A 131 19.47 -17.19 11.33
N MET A 132 19.39 -16.93 10.03
CA MET A 132 18.91 -17.91 9.06
C MET A 132 19.89 -19.06 8.86
N GLN A 133 21.21 -18.81 8.88
CA GLN A 133 22.20 -19.90 8.88
C GLN A 133 22.10 -20.74 10.15
N GLY A 134 21.93 -20.12 11.31
CA GLY A 134 21.73 -20.82 12.57
C GLY A 134 20.47 -21.71 12.56
N HIS A 135 19.38 -21.22 11.96
CA HIS A 135 18.15 -21.99 11.76
C HIS A 135 18.33 -23.14 10.77
N LEU A 136 19.02 -22.89 9.64
CA LEU A 136 19.30 -23.92 8.64
C LEU A 136 20.16 -25.05 9.22
N ALA A 137 21.19 -24.70 10.01
CA ALA A 137 22.07 -25.67 10.67
C ALA A 137 21.31 -26.64 11.59
N ARG A 138 20.22 -26.20 12.24
CA ARG A 138 19.38 -27.07 13.09
C ARG A 138 18.60 -28.12 12.30
N LEU A 139 18.32 -27.83 11.04
CA LEU A 139 17.66 -28.76 10.14
C LEU A 139 18.67 -29.71 9.49
N GLN A 140 19.96 -29.38 9.43
CA GLN A 140 20.96 -30.23 8.78
C GLN A 140 21.18 -31.54 9.55
N SER A 141 21.43 -32.62 8.81
CA SER A 141 21.83 -33.90 9.41
C SER A 141 22.79 -34.65 8.49
N THR A 142 23.65 -35.43 9.11
CA THR A 142 24.53 -36.36 8.40
C THR A 142 23.68 -37.52 7.84
N GLY A 143 23.74 -37.74 6.53
CA GLY A 143 23.07 -38.87 5.87
C GLY A 143 21.68 -38.61 5.28
N HIS A 144 21.16 -37.38 5.32
CA HIS A 144 19.91 -37.00 4.64
C HIS A 144 20.13 -35.85 3.65
N SER A 145 19.22 -35.70 2.67
CA SER A 145 19.27 -34.64 1.65
C SER A 145 19.21 -33.23 2.26
N ARG A 146 19.88 -32.23 1.68
CA ARG A 146 19.87 -30.85 2.23
C ARG A 146 18.42 -30.37 2.53
N PRO A 147 18.19 -29.66 3.66
CA PRO A 147 16.89 -29.04 3.93
C PRO A 147 16.49 -28.10 2.79
N ALA A 148 15.20 -28.07 2.47
CA ALA A 148 14.67 -27.09 1.54
C ALA A 148 14.63 -25.71 2.22
N VAL A 149 14.96 -24.67 1.47
CA VAL A 149 14.74 -23.29 1.88
C VAL A 149 13.62 -22.75 1.03
N VAL A 150 12.57 -22.25 1.67
CA VAL A 150 11.46 -21.59 0.99
C VAL A 150 11.29 -20.20 1.57
N LEU A 151 11.45 -19.19 0.72
CA LEU A 151 11.22 -17.80 1.08
C LEU A 151 9.90 -17.34 0.46
N LYS A 152 9.05 -16.75 1.28
CA LYS A 152 7.73 -16.24 0.90
C LYS A 152 7.53 -14.83 1.40
N THR A 153 6.59 -14.15 0.77
CA THR A 153 6.04 -12.90 1.26
C THR A 153 4.75 -13.13 2.03
N TRP A 154 4.44 -12.25 3.00
CA TRP A 154 3.12 -12.21 3.65
C TRP A 154 1.99 -12.02 2.63
N ARG A 155 2.25 -11.34 1.51
CA ARG A 155 1.32 -11.24 0.37
C ARG A 155 1.05 -12.59 -0.30
N GLU A 156 2.06 -13.44 -0.48
CA GLU A 156 1.86 -14.79 -1.01
C GLU A 156 1.08 -15.67 -0.03
N VAL A 157 1.39 -15.56 1.27
CA VAL A 157 0.64 -16.27 2.32
C VAL A 157 -0.82 -15.81 2.35
N HIS A 158 -1.07 -14.51 2.31
CA HIS A 158 -2.42 -13.92 2.20
C HIS A 158 -3.17 -14.46 0.99
N ARG A 159 -2.56 -14.44 -0.20
CA ARG A 159 -3.18 -14.96 -1.44
C ARG A 159 -3.53 -16.43 -1.32
N PHE A 160 -2.63 -17.24 -0.76
CA PHE A 160 -2.88 -18.66 -0.53
C PHE A 160 -4.13 -18.87 0.33
N PHE A 161 -4.23 -18.17 1.46
CA PHE A 161 -5.40 -18.29 2.34
C PHE A 161 -6.67 -17.76 1.70
N HIS A 162 -6.59 -16.71 0.89
CA HIS A 162 -7.73 -16.19 0.12
C HIS A 162 -8.27 -17.25 -0.84
N GLN A 163 -7.39 -17.90 -1.61
CA GLN A 163 -7.76 -18.99 -2.52
C GLN A 163 -8.36 -20.18 -1.78
N LEU A 164 -7.72 -20.58 -0.67
CA LEU A 164 -8.18 -21.68 0.18
C LEU A 164 -9.57 -21.42 0.77
N SER A 165 -9.87 -20.17 1.13
CA SER A 165 -11.12 -19.80 1.83
C SER A 165 -12.39 -20.22 1.08
N SER A 166 -12.36 -20.22 -0.26
CA SER A 166 -13.48 -20.59 -1.12
C SER A 166 -13.93 -22.06 -0.97
N GLY A 167 -13.02 -22.94 -0.53
CA GLY A 167 -13.29 -24.36 -0.33
C GLY A 167 -13.56 -24.77 1.12
N LEU A 168 -13.55 -23.81 2.06
CA LEU A 168 -13.73 -24.09 3.49
C LEU A 168 -15.17 -23.81 3.93
N THR A 169 -15.63 -24.55 4.93
CA THR A 169 -16.94 -24.36 5.56
C THR A 169 -16.79 -24.24 7.08
N SER A 170 -17.76 -23.60 7.75
CA SER A 170 -17.86 -23.57 9.22
C SER A 170 -16.67 -22.88 9.92
N ALA A 171 -16.18 -23.44 11.03
CA ALA A 171 -15.14 -22.81 11.85
C ALA A 171 -13.79 -22.58 11.14
N PRO A 172 -13.25 -23.51 10.32
CA PRO A 172 -12.04 -23.25 9.54
C PRO A 172 -12.17 -22.05 8.58
N ALA A 173 -13.32 -21.88 7.93
CA ALA A 173 -13.57 -20.74 7.05
C ALA A 173 -13.53 -19.43 7.83
N LEU A 174 -14.17 -19.37 9.00
CA LEU A 174 -14.12 -18.21 9.87
C LEU A 174 -12.68 -17.89 10.31
N LEU A 175 -11.92 -18.90 10.78
CA LEU A 175 -10.53 -18.69 11.23
C LEU A 175 -9.64 -18.16 10.11
N VAL A 176 -9.74 -18.73 8.91
CA VAL A 176 -8.97 -18.28 7.74
C VAL A 176 -9.37 -16.86 7.35
N GLN A 177 -10.67 -16.54 7.34
CA GLN A 177 -11.13 -15.18 7.06
C GLN A 177 -10.60 -14.17 8.09
N GLN A 178 -10.64 -14.51 9.38
CA GLN A 178 -10.11 -13.68 10.46
C GLN A 178 -8.59 -13.47 10.31
N PHE A 179 -7.86 -14.49 9.86
CA PHE A 179 -6.42 -14.38 9.61
C PHE A 179 -6.11 -13.47 8.42
N ILE A 180 -6.83 -13.63 7.31
CA ILE A 180 -6.72 -12.76 6.13
C ILE A 180 -6.93 -11.30 6.54
N GLN A 181 -8.00 -11.01 7.27
CA GLN A 181 -8.31 -9.67 7.77
C GLN A 181 -7.22 -9.12 8.68
N PHE A 182 -6.65 -9.98 9.53
CA PHE A 182 -5.58 -9.58 10.43
C PHE A 182 -4.28 -9.21 9.68
N LEU A 183 -3.93 -9.95 8.63
CA LEU A 183 -2.78 -9.62 7.76
C LEU A 183 -2.98 -8.28 7.03
N GLU A 184 -4.19 -8.05 6.55
CA GLU A 184 -4.54 -6.82 5.83
C GLU A 184 -4.50 -5.60 6.74
N TYR A 185 -5.03 -5.73 7.96
CA TYR A 185 -5.01 -4.64 8.92
C TYR A 185 -3.62 -4.35 9.46
N SER A 186 -2.81 -5.40 9.62
CA SER A 186 -1.41 -5.27 10.05
C SER A 186 -0.49 -4.71 8.96
N ASP A 187 -1.05 -4.38 7.78
CA ASP A 187 -0.35 -3.80 6.63
C ASP A 187 0.79 -4.69 6.07
N VAL A 188 0.69 -6.03 6.27
CA VAL A 188 1.73 -6.97 5.79
C VAL A 188 1.37 -7.65 4.46
N SER A 189 0.10 -7.70 4.08
CA SER A 189 -0.33 -8.18 2.76
C SER A 189 -0.07 -7.14 1.64
N GLY A 190 0.08 -5.88 2.05
CA GLY A 190 0.06 -4.71 1.20
C GLY A 190 -1.32 -4.44 0.56
N PHE A 191 -1.37 -3.45 -0.34
CA PHE A 191 -2.63 -3.04 -0.98
C PHE A 191 -3.25 -4.15 -1.85
N ASN A 192 -4.47 -4.56 -1.53
CA ASN A 192 -5.22 -5.57 -2.28
C ASN A 192 -6.45 -5.04 -3.02
N GLY A 193 -6.80 -3.76 -2.84
CA GLY A 193 -7.95 -3.15 -3.49
C GLY A 193 -8.69 -2.21 -2.53
N PHE A 194 -9.56 -1.38 -3.09
CA PHE A 194 -10.40 -0.52 -2.26
C PHE A 194 -11.55 -1.31 -1.63
N ARG A 195 -11.97 -0.85 -0.46
CA ARG A 195 -12.95 -1.49 0.43
C ARG A 195 -13.69 -0.39 1.18
N CYS A 196 -14.90 -0.67 1.67
CA CYS A 196 -15.72 0.33 2.35
C CYS A 196 -14.95 1.00 3.50
N GLU A 197 -14.16 0.22 4.23
CA GLU A 197 -13.34 0.67 5.36
C GLU A 197 -12.33 1.76 4.97
N HIS A 198 -11.83 1.76 3.74
CA HIS A 198 -10.91 2.80 3.26
C HIS A 198 -11.59 4.18 3.14
N PHE A 199 -12.90 4.21 2.96
CA PHE A 199 -13.70 5.43 2.85
C PHE A 199 -14.37 5.77 4.19
N ASP A 200 -14.94 4.76 4.86
CA ASP A 200 -15.66 4.90 6.13
C ASP A 200 -14.75 5.42 7.26
N TYR A 201 -13.44 5.13 7.22
CA TYR A 201 -12.47 5.69 8.16
C TYR A 201 -12.59 7.21 8.31
N PHE A 202 -12.84 7.93 7.20
CA PHE A 202 -12.95 9.39 7.20
C PHE A 202 -14.29 9.93 7.72
N LEU A 203 -15.25 9.06 8.01
CA LEU A 203 -16.51 9.40 8.65
C LEU A 203 -16.44 9.25 10.17
N SER A 204 -15.75 8.21 10.64
CA SER A 204 -15.81 7.83 12.05
C SER A 204 -14.55 8.19 12.85
N HIS A 205 -13.38 8.28 12.20
CA HIS A 205 -12.08 8.64 12.83
C HIS A 205 -11.68 7.72 14.00
N ASP A 206 -12.16 6.48 14.00
CA ASP A 206 -12.36 5.71 15.24
C ASP A 206 -11.10 5.14 15.93
N ASP A 207 -9.92 5.08 15.31
CA ASP A 207 -8.74 4.54 16.01
C ASP A 207 -7.39 4.97 15.39
N HIS A 208 -6.34 5.07 16.23
CA HIS A 208 -4.95 5.30 15.83
C HIS A 208 -4.44 4.21 14.89
N ASP A 209 -4.77 2.95 15.18
CA ASP A 209 -4.31 1.82 14.36
C ASP A 209 -5.02 1.83 12.99
N ALA A 210 -6.31 2.18 12.94
CA ALA A 210 -7.04 2.33 11.68
C ALA A 210 -6.47 3.45 10.81
N ARG A 211 -5.97 4.51 11.45
CA ARG A 211 -5.25 5.60 10.78
C ARG A 211 -3.92 5.14 10.18
N LEU A 212 -3.13 4.38 10.94
CA LEU A 212 -1.87 3.84 10.47
C LEU A 212 -2.11 2.89 9.29
N TRP A 213 -3.09 2.01 9.42
CA TRP A 213 -3.55 1.12 8.34
C TRP A 213 -3.96 1.90 7.09
N GLY A 214 -4.87 2.88 7.21
CA GLY A 214 -5.32 3.66 6.06
C GLY A 214 -4.19 4.42 5.36
N ARG A 215 -3.22 4.93 6.12
CA ARG A 215 -2.01 5.55 5.56
C ARG A 215 -1.09 4.53 4.88
N GLY A 216 -0.90 3.35 5.48
CA GLY A 216 -0.12 2.25 4.93
C GLY A 216 -0.67 1.80 3.57
N GLN A 217 -1.97 1.54 3.51
CA GLN A 217 -2.68 1.19 2.27
C GLN A 217 -2.54 2.26 1.18
N MET A 218 -2.64 3.55 1.54
CA MET A 218 -2.41 4.65 0.59
C MET A 218 -0.96 4.75 0.12
N THR A 219 0.01 4.44 0.99
CA THR A 219 1.44 4.41 0.65
C THR A 219 1.71 3.30 -0.36
N ASP A 220 1.22 2.10 -0.08
CA ASP A 220 1.33 0.94 -0.97
C ASP A 220 0.65 1.16 -2.32
N PHE A 221 -0.55 1.74 -2.31
CA PHE A 221 -1.26 2.10 -3.53
C PHE A 221 -0.45 3.10 -4.37
N ALA A 222 0.08 4.15 -3.73
CA ALA A 222 0.89 5.15 -4.41
C ALA A 222 2.20 4.60 -4.95
N GLU A 223 2.86 3.69 -4.24
CA GLU A 223 4.08 3.06 -4.73
C GLU A 223 3.81 2.30 -6.04
N ARG A 224 2.67 1.61 -6.16
CA ARG A 224 2.27 0.90 -7.38
C ARG A 224 1.95 1.86 -8.52
N VAL A 225 1.18 2.91 -8.24
CA VAL A 225 0.90 3.99 -9.21
C VAL A 225 2.21 4.58 -9.71
N GLN A 226 3.13 4.92 -8.81
CA GLN A 226 4.42 5.51 -9.16
C GLN A 226 5.29 4.57 -9.99
N LYS A 227 5.43 3.30 -9.59
CA LYS A 227 6.21 2.29 -10.34
C LYS A 227 5.71 2.07 -11.76
N GLN A 228 4.41 2.19 -12.00
CA GLN A 228 3.84 2.06 -13.34
C GLN A 228 4.00 3.37 -14.13
N LEU A 229 3.63 4.49 -13.51
CA LEU A 229 3.64 5.82 -14.14
C LEU A 229 5.05 6.29 -14.50
N CYS A 230 6.07 6.01 -13.69
CA CYS A 230 7.44 6.45 -13.95
C CYS A 230 8.07 5.78 -15.17
N LYS A 231 7.50 4.65 -15.63
CA LYS A 231 7.94 3.97 -16.86
C LYS A 231 7.54 4.73 -18.11
N SER A 232 6.35 5.33 -18.12
CA SER A 232 5.86 6.13 -19.25
C SER A 232 6.27 7.60 -19.12
N ILE A 233 6.29 8.14 -17.90
CA ILE A 233 6.52 9.56 -17.64
C ILE A 233 7.55 9.73 -16.50
N PRO A 234 8.85 9.88 -16.82
CA PRO A 234 9.93 10.01 -15.82
C PRO A 234 9.79 11.20 -14.85
N PHE A 235 8.96 12.19 -15.18
CA PHE A 235 8.63 13.30 -14.28
C PHE A 235 8.12 12.79 -12.91
N TYR A 236 7.41 11.67 -12.87
CA TYR A 236 6.87 11.06 -11.65
C TYR A 236 7.84 10.05 -11.03
N SER A 237 9.10 10.43 -10.88
CA SER A 237 10.16 9.58 -10.31
C SER A 237 10.04 9.37 -8.80
N SER A 238 9.19 10.13 -8.11
CA SER A 238 9.00 10.03 -6.66
C SER A 238 7.56 10.41 -6.26
N TYR A 239 7.24 10.15 -5.00
CA TYR A 239 5.98 10.53 -4.37
C TYR A 239 6.18 10.94 -2.90
N ASP A 240 5.23 11.69 -2.36
CA ASP A 240 5.23 12.18 -0.97
C ASP A 240 3.85 11.95 -0.35
N VAL A 241 3.81 11.16 0.72
CA VAL A 241 2.57 10.80 1.42
C VAL A 241 2.32 11.80 2.55
N GLY A 242 1.19 12.49 2.48
CA GLY A 242 0.78 13.44 3.48
C GLY A 242 0.64 12.84 4.88
N THR A 243 0.97 13.63 5.90
CA THR A 243 0.69 13.24 7.29
C THR A 243 -0.81 13.15 7.51
N LEU A 244 -1.30 11.96 7.83
CA LEU A 244 -2.68 11.72 8.21
C LEU A 244 -2.85 11.93 9.73
N LYS A 245 -3.42 13.07 10.12
CA LYS A 245 -3.82 13.39 11.49
C LYS A 245 -5.22 12.87 11.77
N GLN A 246 -5.55 12.69 13.06
CA GLN A 246 -6.88 12.21 13.47
C GLN A 246 -8.01 13.14 13.02
N SER A 247 -7.77 14.45 12.90
CA SER A 247 -8.76 15.42 12.43
C SER A 247 -8.84 15.58 10.91
N ASN A 248 -8.05 14.83 10.13
CA ASN A 248 -8.10 14.94 8.69
C ASN A 248 -9.30 14.19 8.11
N SER A 249 -9.97 14.82 7.15
CA SER A 249 -11.08 14.22 6.38
C SER A 249 -10.61 13.51 5.11
N TYR A 250 -9.30 13.47 4.87
CA TYR A 250 -8.70 12.82 3.71
C TYR A 250 -7.24 12.45 3.98
N CYS A 251 -6.74 11.46 3.23
CA CYS A 251 -5.32 11.16 3.07
C CYS A 251 -4.91 11.50 1.64
N TRP A 252 -3.70 12.04 1.43
CA TRP A 252 -3.23 12.44 0.10
C TRP A 252 -1.82 11.96 -0.18
N VAL A 253 -1.53 11.78 -1.47
CA VAL A 253 -0.18 11.48 -1.98
C VAL A 253 0.11 12.33 -3.20
N ALA A 254 1.18 13.11 -3.15
CA ALA A 254 1.65 13.93 -4.27
C ALA A 254 2.73 13.19 -5.06
N PHE A 255 2.75 13.36 -6.37
CA PHE A 255 3.68 12.71 -7.28
C PHE A 255 4.42 13.75 -8.13
N GLY A 256 5.71 13.53 -8.33
CA GLY A 256 6.53 14.39 -9.16
C GLY A 256 8.01 14.03 -9.05
N PRO A 257 8.92 14.97 -9.37
CA PRO A 257 10.34 14.69 -9.29
C PRO A 257 10.79 14.54 -7.84
N ALA A 258 11.84 13.75 -7.65
CA ALA A 258 12.50 13.51 -6.37
C ALA A 258 12.96 14.80 -5.64
N ASP A 259 13.41 14.62 -4.40
CA ASP A 259 13.95 15.68 -3.52
C ASP A 259 12.94 16.77 -3.13
N GLY A 260 11.64 16.48 -3.19
CA GLY A 260 10.59 17.45 -2.87
C GLY A 260 10.50 18.64 -3.85
N LYS A 261 11.19 18.56 -4.99
CA LYS A 261 11.17 19.61 -6.04
C LYS A 261 9.77 19.80 -6.61
N TYR A 262 8.93 18.75 -6.58
CA TYR A 262 7.56 18.78 -7.07
C TYR A 262 6.73 19.95 -6.51
N ARG A 263 6.97 20.38 -5.25
CA ARG A 263 6.21 21.48 -4.61
C ARG A 263 6.37 22.82 -5.33
N LYS A 264 7.49 23.01 -6.04
CA LYS A 264 7.77 24.22 -6.83
C LYS A 264 7.17 24.18 -8.23
N LEU A 265 6.55 23.06 -8.60
CA LEU A 265 6.05 22.74 -9.92
C LEU A 265 4.53 22.50 -9.85
N SER A 266 3.88 22.59 -11.00
CA SER A 266 2.59 21.94 -11.19
C SER A 266 2.81 20.43 -11.12
N HIS A 267 2.03 19.73 -10.33
CA HIS A 267 2.20 18.29 -10.07
C HIS A 267 0.84 17.62 -9.91
N GLN A 268 0.84 16.30 -9.79
CA GLN A 268 -0.41 15.54 -9.60
C GLN A 268 -0.48 14.96 -8.21
N THR A 269 -1.69 14.83 -7.68
CA THR A 269 -1.97 14.34 -6.35
C THR A 269 -3.17 13.40 -6.43
N ILE A 270 -3.13 12.35 -5.63
CA ILE A 270 -4.33 11.59 -5.28
C ILE A 270 -4.75 11.92 -3.86
N SER A 271 -6.06 11.91 -3.59
CA SER A 271 -6.55 11.92 -2.21
C SER A 271 -7.72 10.99 -2.05
N ILE A 272 -7.74 10.22 -0.96
CA ILE A 272 -8.90 9.43 -0.55
C ILE A 272 -9.62 10.12 0.60
N SER A 273 -10.94 10.12 0.54
CA SER A 273 -11.85 10.62 1.58
C SER A 273 -13.12 9.78 1.59
N SER A 274 -14.04 10.05 2.51
CA SER A 274 -15.30 9.29 2.62
C SER A 274 -16.16 9.28 1.36
N ASP A 275 -16.00 10.27 0.50
CA ASP A 275 -16.73 10.40 -0.74
C ASP A 275 -15.98 9.87 -1.98
N GLY A 276 -14.83 9.21 -1.82
CA GLY A 276 -14.13 8.52 -2.91
C GLY A 276 -12.67 8.90 -3.06
N LEU A 277 -12.11 8.56 -4.22
CA LEU A 277 -10.75 8.91 -4.61
C LEU A 277 -10.80 10.13 -5.54
N ARG A 278 -9.93 11.11 -5.31
CA ARG A 278 -9.70 12.22 -6.23
C ARG A 278 -8.34 12.08 -6.88
N VAL A 279 -8.29 12.35 -8.17
CA VAL A 279 -7.05 12.52 -8.95
C VAL A 279 -7.03 13.95 -9.44
N PHE A 280 -5.96 14.69 -9.15
CA PHE A 280 -5.96 16.12 -9.43
C PHE A 280 -4.58 16.72 -9.68
N ILE A 281 -4.56 17.77 -10.51
CA ILE A 281 -3.38 18.60 -10.75
C ILE A 281 -3.40 19.77 -9.78
N ASN A 282 -2.26 20.09 -9.17
CA ASN A 282 -2.10 21.21 -8.26
C ASN A 282 -0.97 22.13 -8.68
N SER A 283 -1.22 23.43 -8.57
CA SER A 283 -0.20 24.47 -8.70
C SER A 283 -0.34 25.45 -7.54
N GLU A 284 0.55 25.33 -6.55
CA GLU A 284 0.22 25.79 -5.20
C GLU A 284 1.22 26.81 -4.62
N LEU A 285 2.51 26.69 -4.92
CA LEU A 285 3.55 27.59 -4.44
C LEU A 285 3.83 28.67 -5.46
N LYS A 286 4.38 29.80 -5.00
CA LYS A 286 4.66 30.97 -5.84
C LYS A 286 5.35 30.65 -7.17
N SER A 287 6.37 29.79 -7.18
CA SER A 287 7.04 29.42 -8.43
C SER A 287 6.12 28.70 -9.42
N ALA A 288 5.21 27.84 -8.96
CA ALA A 288 4.25 27.16 -9.82
C ALA A 288 3.17 28.13 -10.31
N THR A 289 2.70 29.03 -9.44
CA THR A 289 1.61 29.96 -9.77
C THR A 289 2.07 31.11 -10.67
N ASP A 290 3.31 31.56 -10.53
CA ASP A 290 3.93 32.50 -11.47
C ASP A 290 4.03 31.90 -12.88
N ARG A 291 4.27 30.58 -13.01
CA ARG A 291 4.26 29.90 -14.31
C ARG A 291 2.87 29.80 -14.92
N ILE A 292 1.83 29.54 -14.13
CA ILE A 292 0.45 29.59 -14.63
C ILE A 292 0.16 30.97 -15.22
N LYS A 293 0.52 32.05 -14.51
CA LYS A 293 0.34 33.42 -15.00
C LYS A 293 1.11 33.65 -16.30
N ALA A 294 2.35 33.16 -16.39
CA ALA A 294 3.15 33.25 -17.62
C ALA A 294 2.50 32.49 -18.79
N VAL A 295 2.03 31.25 -18.58
CA VAL A 295 1.34 30.45 -19.59
C VAL A 295 0.04 31.12 -20.04
N LEU A 296 -0.74 31.69 -19.12
CA LEU A 296 -1.95 32.45 -19.47
C LEU A 296 -1.64 33.73 -20.26
N SER A 297 -0.50 34.37 -20.02
CA SER A 297 -0.10 35.57 -20.77
C SER A 297 0.47 35.25 -22.15
N GLN A 298 1.16 34.11 -22.30
CA GLN A 298 1.91 33.76 -23.51
C GLN A 298 1.17 32.77 -24.41
N SER A 299 0.45 31.82 -23.82
CA SER A 299 -0.07 30.62 -24.47
C SER A 299 -1.47 30.24 -23.97
N ALA A 300 -2.33 31.23 -23.67
CA ALA A 300 -3.67 31.00 -23.12
C ALA A 300 -4.51 30.04 -23.98
N HIS A 301 -4.43 30.18 -25.31
CA HIS A 301 -5.14 29.30 -26.25
C HIS A 301 -4.66 27.85 -26.16
N ALA A 302 -3.35 27.63 -26.03
CA ALA A 302 -2.79 26.28 -25.89
C ALA A 302 -3.29 25.62 -24.60
N LEU A 303 -3.30 26.36 -23.49
CA LEU A 303 -3.84 25.85 -22.23
C LEU A 303 -5.32 25.52 -22.36
N ARG A 304 -6.11 26.40 -22.97
CA ARG A 304 -7.54 26.12 -23.21
C ARG A 304 -7.75 24.86 -24.05
N ALA A 305 -6.98 24.69 -25.14
CA ALA A 305 -7.09 23.53 -26.02
C ALA A 305 -6.79 22.23 -25.25
N VAL A 306 -5.69 22.17 -24.49
CA VAL A 306 -5.36 20.99 -23.68
C VAL A 306 -6.45 20.69 -22.64
N LEU A 307 -7.08 21.72 -22.05
CA LEU A 307 -8.21 21.53 -21.13
C LEU A 307 -9.47 21.00 -21.82
N GLN A 308 -9.71 21.39 -23.07
CA GLN A 308 -10.82 20.88 -23.89
C GLN A 308 -10.58 19.42 -24.29
N ASP A 309 -9.36 19.07 -24.71
CA ASP A 309 -8.97 17.69 -24.98
C ASP A 309 -9.13 16.81 -23.73
N LEU A 310 -8.70 17.34 -22.58
CA LEU A 310 -8.85 16.67 -21.30
C LEU A 310 -10.32 16.45 -20.90
N HIS A 311 -11.20 17.40 -21.23
CA HIS A 311 -12.65 17.28 -21.02
C HIS A 311 -13.25 16.19 -21.91
N ALA A 312 -12.82 16.10 -23.17
CA ALA A 312 -13.28 15.08 -24.12
C ALA A 312 -12.95 13.66 -23.65
N TYR A 313 -11.81 13.47 -22.96
CA TYR A 313 -11.49 12.21 -22.29
C TYR A 313 -12.42 11.95 -21.08
N GLN A 314 -12.48 12.90 -20.13
CA GLN A 314 -13.37 12.79 -18.97
C GLN A 314 -13.60 14.16 -18.31
N PRO A 315 -14.85 14.49 -17.92
CA PRO A 315 -15.15 15.71 -17.19
C PRO A 315 -14.33 15.87 -15.91
N PHE A 316 -13.94 17.10 -15.64
CA PHE A 316 -13.25 17.53 -14.42
C PHE A 316 -13.82 18.86 -13.89
N GLU A 317 -13.47 19.20 -12.65
CA GLU A 317 -13.70 20.51 -12.07
C GLU A 317 -12.40 21.32 -12.02
N LEU A 318 -12.48 22.58 -12.45
CA LEU A 318 -11.42 23.57 -12.31
C LEU A 318 -11.74 24.43 -11.09
N VAL A 319 -10.91 24.32 -10.06
CA VAL A 319 -11.07 25.05 -8.80
C VAL A 319 -9.94 26.06 -8.66
N LEU A 320 -10.30 27.33 -8.50
CA LEU A 320 -9.37 28.43 -8.27
C LEU A 320 -9.62 29.01 -6.89
N GLN A 321 -8.57 29.06 -6.08
CA GLN A 321 -8.59 29.65 -4.74
C GLN A 321 -7.50 30.71 -4.63
N GLU A 322 -7.71 31.71 -3.77
CA GLU A 322 -6.65 32.61 -3.33
C GLU A 322 -5.99 32.01 -2.09
N ARG A 323 -4.68 31.76 -2.19
CA ARG A 323 -3.89 31.24 -1.08
C ARG A 323 -3.25 32.41 -0.32
N LYS A 324 -3.53 32.52 0.98
CA LYS A 324 -2.93 33.52 1.87
C LYS A 324 -2.08 32.83 2.91
N GLN A 325 -0.82 33.26 3.05
CA GLN A 325 0.05 32.71 4.07
C GLN A 325 -0.32 33.31 5.43
N VAL A 326 -0.66 32.46 6.40
CA VAL A 326 -1.00 32.88 7.76
C VAL A 326 0.23 32.80 8.67
N GLN A 327 1.01 31.73 8.54
CA GLN A 327 2.29 31.54 9.23
C GLN A 327 3.23 30.69 8.36
N ALA A 328 4.45 30.43 8.85
CA ALA A 328 5.38 29.52 8.17
C ALA A 328 4.69 28.17 7.88
N SER A 329 4.63 27.82 6.59
CA SER A 329 4.00 26.58 6.09
C SER A 329 2.49 26.41 6.35
N LEU A 330 1.78 27.42 6.89
CA LEU A 330 0.32 27.41 7.01
C LEU A 330 -0.30 28.43 6.07
N TYR A 331 -1.28 27.97 5.32
CA TYR A 331 -1.99 28.79 4.35
C TYR A 331 -3.49 28.59 4.47
N GLU A 332 -4.22 29.68 4.30
CA GLU A 332 -5.66 29.67 4.10
C GLU A 332 -5.97 29.75 2.61
N ASN A 333 -6.95 28.96 2.17
CA ASN A 333 -7.41 28.94 0.79
C ASN A 333 -8.85 29.48 0.73
N THR A 334 -9.05 30.65 0.12
CA THR A 334 -10.38 31.22 -0.10
C THR A 334 -10.86 30.88 -1.52
N PRO A 335 -11.96 30.13 -1.70
CA PRO A 335 -12.52 29.87 -3.04
C PRO A 335 -12.82 31.17 -3.79
N LYS A 336 -12.43 31.23 -5.07
CA LYS A 336 -12.70 32.37 -5.95
C LYS A 336 -13.52 31.97 -7.16
N MET A 337 -13.28 30.78 -7.71
CA MET A 337 -14.02 30.27 -8.85
C MET A 337 -14.03 28.74 -8.83
N ARG A 338 -15.14 28.16 -9.25
CA ARG A 338 -15.27 26.73 -9.56
C ARG A 338 -15.98 26.61 -10.90
N LEU A 339 -15.34 25.99 -11.88
CA LEU A 339 -15.89 25.76 -13.20
C LEU A 339 -15.95 24.26 -13.47
N HIS A 340 -17.10 23.77 -13.87
CA HIS A 340 -17.18 22.44 -14.48
C HIS A 340 -16.62 22.53 -15.90
N SER A 341 -15.81 21.55 -16.30
CA SER A 341 -15.13 21.51 -17.61
C SER A 341 -16.07 21.63 -18.82
N SER A 342 -17.35 21.25 -18.70
CA SER A 342 -18.35 21.46 -19.77
C SER A 342 -18.52 22.93 -20.14
N LEU A 343 -18.32 23.85 -19.19
CA LEU A 343 -18.35 25.29 -19.45
C LEU A 343 -17.18 25.75 -20.31
N LEU A 344 -16.09 24.98 -20.41
CA LEU A 344 -14.95 25.29 -21.27
C LEU A 344 -15.12 24.75 -22.70
N ALA A 345 -15.90 23.68 -22.83
CA ALA A 345 -16.19 23.01 -24.10
C ALA A 345 -17.34 23.65 -24.89
N ASP A 346 -18.27 24.33 -24.22
CA ASP A 346 -19.38 25.03 -24.87
C ASP A 346 -18.89 26.18 -25.76
N GLU A 347 -19.27 26.19 -27.04
CA GLU A 347 -18.86 27.23 -28.01
C GLU A 347 -19.41 28.62 -27.65
N SER A 348 -20.60 28.68 -27.07
CA SER A 348 -21.31 29.93 -26.77
C SER A 348 -20.89 30.53 -25.43
N VAL A 349 -20.74 29.70 -24.39
CA VAL A 349 -20.43 30.16 -23.02
C VAL A 349 -18.94 30.06 -22.71
N GLY A 350 -18.20 29.16 -23.37
CA GLY A 350 -16.83 28.84 -23.00
C GLY A 350 -15.82 29.94 -23.24
N GLY A 351 -16.06 30.82 -24.22
CA GLY A 351 -15.25 32.04 -24.39
C GLY A 351 -15.31 32.94 -23.15
N MET A 352 -16.53 33.21 -22.66
CA MET A 352 -16.74 34.06 -21.49
C MET A 352 -16.22 33.40 -20.20
N ALA A 353 -16.50 32.12 -19.99
CA ALA A 353 -16.01 31.38 -18.82
C ALA A 353 -14.47 31.35 -18.78
N TRP A 354 -13.83 31.13 -19.93
CA TRP A 354 -12.38 31.14 -20.05
C TRP A 354 -11.76 32.52 -19.78
N MET A 355 -12.33 33.58 -20.36
CA MET A 355 -11.87 34.95 -20.11
C MET A 355 -11.98 35.32 -18.63
N ALA A 356 -13.12 35.01 -18.00
CA ALA A 356 -13.32 35.24 -16.57
C ALA A 356 -12.30 34.47 -15.73
N PHE A 357 -12.04 33.20 -16.06
CA PHE A 357 -11.02 32.39 -15.40
C PHE A 357 -9.62 33.02 -15.53
N ALA A 358 -9.18 33.31 -16.76
CA ALA A 358 -7.84 33.85 -17.02
C ALA A 358 -7.62 35.19 -16.31
N GLU A 359 -8.60 36.09 -16.38
CA GLU A 359 -8.54 37.39 -15.70
C GLU A 359 -8.49 37.22 -14.17
N THR A 360 -9.27 36.29 -13.61
CA THR A 360 -9.28 36.01 -12.18
C THR A 360 -7.92 35.49 -11.71
N VAL A 361 -7.27 34.59 -12.47
CA VAL A 361 -5.94 34.09 -12.14
C VAL A 361 -4.90 35.21 -12.11
N GLN A 362 -4.95 36.15 -13.06
CA GLN A 362 -4.01 37.28 -13.11
C GLN A 362 -4.20 38.24 -11.91
N ARG A 363 -5.44 38.45 -11.47
CA ARG A 363 -5.77 39.35 -10.36
C ARG A 363 -5.45 38.78 -8.97
N ILE A 364 -5.46 37.47 -8.80
CA ILE A 364 -5.16 36.85 -7.50
C ILE A 364 -3.64 36.91 -7.25
N PRO A 365 -3.17 37.40 -6.07
CA PRO A 365 -1.73 37.46 -5.78
C PRO A 365 -1.05 36.09 -5.84
N LEU A 366 -1.63 35.09 -5.16
CA LEU A 366 -1.15 33.71 -5.11
C LEU A 366 -2.30 32.74 -5.46
N PRO A 367 -2.55 32.51 -6.76
CA PRO A 367 -3.66 31.66 -7.21
C PRO A 367 -3.31 30.19 -6.98
N TYR A 368 -4.05 29.50 -6.12
CA TYR A 368 -4.00 28.04 -6.04
C TYR A 368 -4.97 27.45 -7.07
N LEU A 369 -4.41 26.80 -8.09
CA LEU A 369 -5.16 26.13 -9.13
C LEU A 369 -5.21 24.62 -8.88
N CYS A 370 -6.42 24.06 -8.94
CA CYS A 370 -6.66 22.64 -8.84
C CYS A 370 -7.55 22.17 -10.00
N LEU A 371 -7.15 21.13 -10.72
CA LEU A 371 -8.01 20.42 -11.68
C LEU A 371 -8.31 19.06 -11.10
N THR A 372 -9.56 18.78 -10.75
CA THR A 372 -9.91 17.57 -10.01
C THR A 372 -10.92 16.70 -10.73
N ARG A 373 -10.67 15.38 -10.68
CA ARG A 373 -11.62 14.34 -11.01
C ARG A 373 -11.89 13.50 -9.78
N ARG A 374 -13.13 13.07 -9.62
CA ARG A 374 -13.56 12.19 -8.53
C ARG A 374 -13.95 10.84 -9.11
N ILE A 375 -13.41 9.79 -8.52
CA ILE A 375 -13.85 8.41 -8.70
C ILE A 375 -14.68 8.05 -7.46
N PRO A 376 -16.00 7.84 -7.60
CA PRO A 376 -16.85 7.52 -6.46
C PRO A 376 -16.47 6.16 -5.86
N PRO A 377 -16.73 5.93 -4.55
CA PRO A 377 -16.39 4.66 -3.89
C PRO A 377 -16.96 3.46 -4.63
N ARG A 378 -18.21 3.55 -5.10
CA ARG A 378 -18.87 2.47 -5.84
C ARG A 378 -18.04 1.95 -7.02
N GLU A 379 -17.47 2.84 -7.84
CA GLU A 379 -16.65 2.44 -8.99
C GLU A 379 -15.38 1.70 -8.56
N LEU A 380 -14.80 2.07 -7.41
CA LEU A 380 -13.60 1.43 -6.86
C LEU A 380 -13.91 0.10 -6.15
N LEU A 381 -15.10 -0.01 -5.54
CA LEU A 381 -15.59 -1.18 -4.83
C LEU A 381 -16.14 -2.26 -5.78
N ASP A 382 -16.63 -1.86 -6.95
CA ASP A 382 -17.11 -2.76 -8.00
C ASP A 382 -15.93 -3.40 -8.78
N LEU A 383 -14.70 -2.97 -8.53
CA LEU A 383 -13.50 -3.64 -9.05
C LEU A 383 -13.31 -5.01 -8.38
N PRO A 384 -12.78 -6.02 -9.08
CA PRO A 384 -12.52 -7.33 -8.48
C PRO A 384 -11.65 -7.18 -7.23
N ALA A 385 -12.06 -7.78 -6.11
CA ALA A 385 -11.42 -7.63 -4.80
C ALA A 385 -9.95 -8.09 -4.75
N ASP A 386 -9.51 -8.87 -5.74
CA ASP A 386 -8.13 -9.34 -5.88
C ASP A 386 -7.36 -8.63 -7.02
N ASP A 387 -8.00 -7.72 -7.76
CA ASP A 387 -7.37 -6.96 -8.84
C ASP A 387 -6.99 -5.54 -8.39
N ALA A 388 -6.06 -5.47 -7.44
CA ALA A 388 -5.41 -4.22 -7.06
C ALA A 388 -4.83 -3.46 -8.27
N SER A 389 -4.54 -4.15 -9.38
CA SER A 389 -3.99 -3.54 -10.60
C SER A 389 -5.03 -2.75 -11.37
N ALA A 390 -6.33 -3.05 -11.25
CA ALA A 390 -7.39 -2.32 -11.92
C ALA A 390 -7.48 -0.86 -11.43
N ALA A 391 -7.52 -0.65 -10.11
CA ALA A 391 -7.55 0.70 -9.54
C ALA A 391 -6.28 1.49 -9.87
N VAL A 392 -5.11 0.82 -9.83
CA VAL A 392 -3.82 1.42 -10.21
C VAL A 392 -3.85 1.86 -11.67
N ARG A 393 -4.32 1.00 -12.59
CA ARG A 393 -4.44 1.32 -14.01
C ARG A 393 -5.33 2.53 -14.27
N ILE A 394 -6.51 2.60 -13.64
CA ILE A 394 -7.43 3.73 -13.79
C ILE A 394 -6.73 5.03 -13.38
N VAL A 395 -6.04 5.03 -12.24
CA VAL A 395 -5.32 6.23 -11.78
C VAL A 395 -4.14 6.57 -12.68
N VAL A 396 -3.34 5.59 -13.12
CA VAL A 396 -2.22 5.82 -14.04
C VAL A 396 -2.71 6.44 -15.35
N GLU A 397 -3.79 5.92 -15.94
CA GLU A 397 -4.38 6.46 -17.16
C GLU A 397 -4.84 7.91 -16.94
N MET A 398 -5.51 8.21 -15.82
CA MET A 398 -5.87 9.60 -15.48
C MET A 398 -4.64 10.50 -15.36
N PHE A 399 -3.54 10.00 -14.79
CA PHE A 399 -2.29 10.74 -14.69
C PHE A 399 -1.66 11.01 -16.05
N GLU A 400 -1.64 10.02 -16.93
CA GLU A 400 -1.11 10.15 -18.28
C GLU A 400 -1.90 11.21 -19.07
N GLN A 401 -3.22 11.18 -19.01
CA GLN A 401 -4.08 12.20 -19.66
C GLN A 401 -3.86 13.60 -19.07
N ASN A 402 -3.74 13.70 -17.74
CA ASN A 402 -3.47 14.96 -17.05
C ASN A 402 -2.08 15.52 -17.35
N HIS A 403 -1.12 14.70 -17.80
CA HIS A 403 0.27 15.11 -17.90
C HIS A 403 0.49 16.23 -18.93
N ALA A 404 -0.29 16.26 -20.01
CA ALA A 404 -0.21 17.36 -20.99
C ALA A 404 -0.45 18.75 -20.34
N VAL A 405 -1.37 18.83 -19.38
CA VAL A 405 -1.58 20.08 -18.60
C VAL A 405 -0.38 20.36 -17.70
N VAL A 406 0.15 19.34 -17.01
CA VAL A 406 1.30 19.47 -16.12
C VAL A 406 2.54 19.95 -16.86
N GLU A 407 2.81 19.37 -18.03
CA GLU A 407 3.91 19.72 -18.92
C GLU A 407 3.79 21.18 -19.38
N LEU A 408 2.62 21.55 -19.91
CA LEU A 408 2.37 22.92 -20.36
C LEU A 408 2.52 23.95 -19.24
N LEU A 409 1.95 23.66 -18.05
CA LEU A 409 2.00 24.57 -16.90
C LEU A 409 3.39 24.70 -16.29
N ASN A 410 4.24 23.69 -16.44
CA ASN A 410 5.63 23.78 -15.98
C ASN A 410 6.53 24.50 -16.97
N GLY A 411 6.04 24.73 -18.20
CA GLY A 411 6.86 25.03 -19.36
C GLY A 411 7.66 23.79 -19.72
N THR A 412 7.61 23.36 -20.98
CA THR A 412 8.61 22.42 -21.47
C THR A 412 9.97 22.99 -21.09
N ALA A 413 10.74 22.24 -20.29
CA ALA A 413 12.19 22.38 -20.36
C ALA A 413 12.55 21.95 -21.79
N ALA A 414 12.43 22.88 -22.72
CA ALA A 414 12.92 22.73 -24.08
C ALA A 414 14.45 22.67 -24.02
#